data_AF-A0A358A087-F1
#
_entry.id   AF-A0A358A087-F1
#
_cell.length_a   1.000
_cell.length_b   1.000
_cell.length_c   1.000
_cell.angle_alpha   90.00
_cell.angle_beta   90.00
_cell.angle_gamma   90.00
#
_symmetry.space_group_name_H-M   'P 1'
#
loop_
_entity.id
_entity.type
_entity.pdbx_description
1 polymer ?
#
loop_
_entity_poly.entity_id
_entity_poly.type
_entity_poly.pdbx_seq_one_letter_code
_entity_poly.pdbx_strand_id
1 'polypeptide(L)'
;GVRGVADSTSSGSGGSFSGPIGATIAGTIITTQLGLSASGPPPSTNRTYTRGALVVDNAGALWYCVTSGTPGTWRQLSGATTAGAYHPVTPGRVYDSRCPQPSPGSLSSRGVRLLSVAAQRDITTGAVTNANFIPTNATAVFANVSVVDTVRAGFLTINPGGVTTINSATITWGTSNQTQSNGVSLTLDNARQITVVAGGPGATDFVIDIFGYWL
;
A
#
# COMPACT_ATOMS: atom_id res chain seq x y z
N GLY A 1 -37.50 -6.86 6.08
CA GLY A 1 -37.20 -5.50 5.59
C GLY A 1 -37.15 -4.56 6.78
N VAL A 2 -36.24 -3.59 6.77
CA VAL A 2 -36.29 -2.47 7.72
C VAL A 2 -36.86 -1.27 6.95
N ARG A 3 -38.13 -0.94 7.21
CA ARG A 3 -38.78 0.27 6.72
C ARG A 3 -38.92 1.20 7.92
N GLY A 4 -38.24 2.34 7.87
CA GLY A 4 -38.36 3.37 8.89
C GLY A 4 -39.44 4.41 8.55
N VAL A 5 -40.02 5.06 9.56
CA VAL A 5 -40.90 6.24 9.49
C VAL A 5 -40.11 7.49 9.88
N ALA A 6 -40.09 8.52 9.02
CA ALA A 6 -39.42 9.80 9.30
C ALA A 6 -40.20 10.64 10.32
N ASP A 7 -39.50 11.50 11.06
CA ASP A 7 -40.08 12.52 11.94
C ASP A 7 -40.41 13.84 11.21
N SER A 8 -40.24 13.90 9.89
CA SER A 8 -40.54 15.08 9.07
C SER A 8 -41.23 14.74 7.74
N THR A 9 -42.05 15.68 7.26
CA THR A 9 -43.01 15.51 6.15
C THR A 9 -42.43 15.64 4.74
N SER A 10 -41.12 15.83 4.57
CA SER A 10 -40.55 16.13 3.24
C SER A 10 -39.72 15.02 2.58
N SER A 11 -39.33 13.97 3.30
CA SER A 11 -38.91 12.64 2.78
C SER A 11 -38.10 11.90 3.85
N GLY A 12 -38.40 10.63 4.12
CA GLY A 12 -37.47 9.81 4.90
C GLY A 12 -37.92 8.39 5.21
N SER A 13 -36.93 7.54 5.50
CA SER A 13 -37.07 6.22 6.08
C SER A 13 -36.40 6.24 7.47
N GLY A 14 -37.14 6.36 8.59
CA GLY A 14 -36.58 6.51 9.94
C GLY A 14 -36.82 5.35 10.94
N GLY A 15 -35.75 4.80 11.52
CA GLY A 15 -35.84 3.90 12.67
C GLY A 15 -34.67 4.20 13.61
N SER A 16 -34.96 4.51 14.87
CA SER A 16 -33.93 4.72 15.90
C SER A 16 -33.78 3.45 16.71
N PHE A 17 -32.56 2.93 16.80
CA PHE A 17 -32.23 1.80 17.63
C PHE A 17 -31.40 2.29 18.82
N SER A 18 -31.76 1.88 20.03
CA SER A 18 -31.11 2.27 21.27
C SER A 18 -30.76 1.04 22.09
N GLY A 19 -29.72 1.15 22.91
CA GLY A 19 -29.11 0.03 23.62
C GLY A 19 -27.77 -0.39 23.02
N PRO A 20 -27.09 -1.36 23.65
CA PRO A 20 -25.73 -1.75 23.27
C PRO A 20 -25.63 -2.42 21.88
N ILE A 21 -26.76 -2.87 21.31
CA ILE A 21 -26.84 -3.49 19.98
C ILE A 21 -27.88 -2.73 19.17
N GLY A 22 -27.44 -1.90 18.21
CA GLY A 22 -28.34 -1.13 17.35
C GLY A 22 -29.07 -2.00 16.31
N ALA A 23 -28.36 -2.86 15.60
CA ALA A 23 -28.95 -3.78 14.64
C ALA A 23 -28.13 -5.08 14.57
N THR A 24 -28.81 -6.22 14.44
CA THR A 24 -28.19 -7.52 14.13
C THR A 24 -28.66 -7.96 12.76
N ILE A 25 -27.72 -8.24 11.86
CA ILE A 25 -28.00 -8.70 10.49
C ILE A 25 -27.30 -10.05 10.31
N ALA A 26 -28.10 -11.11 10.10
CA ALA A 26 -27.62 -12.50 10.06
C ALA A 26 -27.53 -13.07 8.63
N GLY A 27 -27.22 -12.22 7.65
CA GLY A 27 -27.03 -12.61 6.25
C GLY A 27 -25.55 -12.73 5.88
N THR A 28 -25.25 -13.48 4.81
CA THR A 28 -23.90 -13.55 4.24
C THR A 28 -23.52 -12.32 3.42
N ILE A 29 -24.51 -11.50 3.03
CA ILE A 29 -24.34 -10.26 2.26
C ILE A 29 -25.14 -9.15 2.93
N ILE A 30 -24.51 -7.99 3.08
CA ILE A 30 -25.15 -6.74 3.51
C ILE A 30 -24.77 -5.67 2.48
N THR A 31 -25.75 -4.97 1.93
CA THR A 31 -25.53 -3.80 1.08
C THR A 31 -25.90 -2.55 1.88
N THR A 32 -24.90 -1.77 2.29
CA THR A 32 -25.09 -0.44 2.89
C THR A 32 -24.66 0.62 1.90
N GLN A 33 -25.61 1.40 1.38
CA GLN A 33 -25.31 2.54 0.52
C GLN A 33 -25.43 3.83 1.32
N LEU A 34 -24.30 4.49 1.55
CA LEU A 34 -24.27 5.84 2.11
C LEU A 34 -24.36 6.84 0.96
N GLY A 35 -25.10 7.95 1.17
CA GLY A 35 -25.10 9.05 0.21
C GLY A 35 -23.69 9.65 0.10
N LEU A 36 -23.26 9.94 -1.14
CA LEU A 36 -21.92 10.46 -1.39
C LEU A 36 -21.81 11.92 -0.91
N SER A 37 -20.77 12.23 -0.15
CA SER A 37 -20.37 13.62 0.14
C SER A 37 -19.43 14.16 -0.95
N ALA A 38 -19.14 15.45 -0.93
CA ALA A 38 -18.04 16.01 -1.73
C ALA A 38 -16.72 15.25 -1.46
N SER A 39 -15.83 15.20 -2.46
CA SER A 39 -14.54 14.48 -2.40
C SER A 39 -13.65 14.99 -1.25
N GLY A 40 -12.97 14.07 -0.54
CA GLY A 40 -12.07 14.39 0.58
C GLY A 40 -12.71 14.20 1.97
N PRO A 41 -11.96 14.47 3.06
CA PRO A 41 -12.42 14.26 4.44
C PRO A 41 -13.63 15.13 4.76
N PRO A 42 -14.87 14.64 4.86
CA PRO A 42 -16.13 15.39 4.65
C PRO A 42 -16.07 16.91 4.96
N PRO A 43 -15.55 17.78 4.06
CA PRO A 43 -15.19 19.14 4.43
C PRO A 43 -15.92 20.13 3.53
N SER A 44 -17.25 20.21 3.59
CA SER A 44 -17.95 21.25 2.81
C SER A 44 -19.39 21.57 3.21
N THR A 45 -20.00 20.86 4.17
CA THR A 45 -21.47 20.89 4.31
C THR A 45 -22.03 21.81 5.40
N ASN A 46 -21.22 22.58 6.16
CA ASN A 46 -21.66 23.29 7.39
C ASN A 46 -22.47 22.40 8.35
N ARG A 47 -22.36 21.08 8.19
CA ARG A 47 -23.15 20.08 8.90
C ARG A 47 -22.40 19.69 10.15
N THR A 48 -23.13 19.59 11.25
CA THR A 48 -22.60 19.03 12.49
C THR A 48 -22.59 17.51 12.41
N TYR A 49 -21.44 16.91 12.75
CA TYR A 49 -21.27 15.48 12.83
C TYR A 49 -20.91 15.09 14.27
N THR A 50 -21.43 13.95 14.70
CA THR A 50 -21.05 13.31 15.97
C THR A 50 -19.89 12.34 15.74
N ARG A 51 -19.04 12.18 16.76
CA ARG A 51 -18.05 11.09 16.82
C ARG A 51 -18.75 9.77 16.52
N GLY A 52 -18.16 8.95 15.64
CA GLY A 52 -18.75 7.69 15.19
C GLY A 52 -19.49 7.78 13.86
N ALA A 53 -19.73 8.97 13.32
CA ALA A 53 -20.32 9.11 11.99
C ALA A 53 -19.42 8.47 10.91
N LEU A 54 -20.05 7.75 9.98
CA LEU A 54 -19.43 7.18 8.79
C LEU A 54 -19.93 7.94 7.56
N VAL A 55 -19.01 8.34 6.68
CA VAL A 55 -19.33 9.04 5.43
C VAL A 55 -18.52 8.44 4.30
N VAL A 56 -19.13 8.29 3.13
CA VAL A 56 -18.43 7.94 1.89
C VAL A 56 -18.37 9.19 1.02
N ASP A 57 -17.18 9.54 0.55
CA ASP A 57 -17.01 10.67 -0.37
C ASP A 57 -17.26 10.28 -1.84
N ASN A 58 -17.31 11.26 -2.74
CA ASN A 58 -17.54 11.03 -4.16
C ASN A 58 -16.40 10.26 -4.87
N ALA A 59 -15.23 10.10 -4.22
CA ALA A 59 -14.15 9.25 -4.70
C ALA A 59 -14.27 7.79 -4.19
N GLY A 60 -15.30 7.49 -3.37
CA GLY A 60 -15.54 6.17 -2.80
C GLY A 60 -14.73 5.88 -1.54
N ALA A 61 -14.09 6.87 -0.94
CA ALA A 61 -13.35 6.69 0.31
C ALA A 61 -14.29 6.69 1.51
N LEU A 62 -14.11 5.74 2.43
CA LEU A 62 -14.84 5.69 3.70
C LEU A 62 -14.11 6.52 4.76
N TRP A 63 -14.85 7.39 5.44
CA TRP A 63 -14.36 8.28 6.49
C TRP A 63 -15.09 8.01 7.81
N TYR A 64 -14.35 8.09 8.92
CA TYR A 64 -14.87 8.00 10.29
C TYR A 64 -14.61 9.29 11.06
N CYS A 65 -15.65 9.84 11.68
CA CYS A 65 -15.56 11.03 12.52
C CYS A 65 -14.97 10.67 13.89
N VAL A 66 -13.72 11.06 14.14
CA VAL A 66 -13.02 10.81 15.41
C VAL A 66 -13.36 11.84 16.48
N THR A 67 -13.80 13.05 16.10
CA THR A 67 -14.19 14.11 17.03
C THR A 67 -15.40 14.85 16.49
N SER A 68 -16.46 14.95 17.29
CA SER A 68 -17.68 15.70 16.93
C SER A 68 -17.36 17.16 16.58
N GLY A 69 -18.10 17.75 15.65
CA GLY A 69 -17.97 19.17 15.33
C GLY A 69 -18.63 19.55 14.00
N THR A 70 -18.41 20.79 13.59
CA THR A 70 -18.86 21.33 12.30
C THR A 70 -17.63 21.79 11.50
N PRO A 71 -17.03 20.96 10.63
CA PRO A 71 -17.50 19.65 10.15
C PRO A 71 -16.94 18.42 10.91
N GLY A 72 -16.37 18.56 12.11
CA GLY A 72 -15.77 17.45 12.87
C GLY A 72 -14.36 17.11 12.40
N THR A 73 -13.70 16.15 13.05
CA THR A 73 -12.36 15.66 12.67
C THR A 73 -12.47 14.26 12.10
N TRP A 74 -11.84 14.00 10.95
CA TRP A 74 -12.06 12.79 10.16
C TRP A 74 -10.79 11.97 9.96
N ARG A 75 -10.97 10.65 9.89
CA ARG A 75 -9.94 9.68 9.52
C ARG A 75 -10.44 8.83 8.37
N GLN A 76 -9.64 8.71 7.31
CA GLN A 76 -9.93 7.80 6.20
C GLN A 76 -9.72 6.36 6.67
N LEU A 77 -10.68 5.49 6.36
CA LEU A 77 -10.64 4.06 6.66
C LEU A 77 -10.38 3.21 5.41
N SER A 78 -10.76 3.71 4.22
CA SER A 78 -10.50 3.07 2.94
C SER A 78 -10.57 4.07 1.78
N GLY A 79 -10.14 3.66 0.59
CA GLY A 79 -10.25 4.43 -0.65
C GLY A 79 -9.33 3.87 -1.72
N ALA A 80 -9.63 4.15 -2.99
CA ALA A 80 -8.87 3.63 -4.13
C ALA A 80 -7.40 4.07 -4.16
N THR A 81 -7.05 5.14 -3.45
CA THR A 81 -5.69 5.69 -3.35
C THR A 81 -4.98 5.36 -2.04
N THR A 82 -5.61 4.59 -1.15
CA THR A 82 -5.02 4.13 0.10
C THR A 82 -4.81 2.62 0.03
N ALA A 83 -3.62 2.18 0.45
CA ALA A 83 -3.35 0.78 0.70
C ALA A 83 -4.33 0.24 1.76
N GLY A 84 -5.03 -0.86 1.47
CA GLY A 84 -6.06 -1.47 2.30
C GLY A 84 -5.51 -2.14 3.56
N ALA A 85 -5.97 -3.35 3.88
CA ALA A 85 -5.40 -4.11 4.99
C ALA A 85 -3.98 -4.61 4.64
N TYR A 86 -3.11 -4.68 5.63
CA TYR A 86 -1.82 -5.37 5.50
C TYR A 86 -2.03 -6.87 5.61
N HIS A 87 -1.50 -7.62 4.64
CA HIS A 87 -1.52 -9.07 4.60
C HIS A 87 -0.10 -9.60 4.82
N PRO A 88 0.24 -10.09 6.03
CA PRO A 88 1.53 -10.71 6.27
C PRO A 88 1.66 -12.01 5.47
N VAL A 89 2.85 -12.27 4.97
CA VAL A 89 3.20 -13.54 4.33
C VAL A 89 4.40 -14.16 5.04
N THR A 90 4.62 -15.46 4.84
CA THR A 90 5.93 -16.03 5.18
C THR A 90 6.98 -15.32 4.31
N PRO A 91 8.06 -14.76 4.90
CA PRO A 91 9.01 -13.96 4.15
C PRO A 91 9.59 -14.72 2.95
N GLY A 92 9.64 -14.05 1.81
CA GLY A 92 10.06 -14.65 0.55
C GLY A 92 10.93 -13.73 -0.27
N ARG A 93 12.02 -14.28 -0.80
CA ARG A 93 12.89 -13.58 -1.75
C ARG A 93 12.19 -13.42 -3.08
N VAL A 94 12.18 -12.21 -3.62
CA VAL A 94 11.64 -11.92 -4.96
C VAL A 94 12.72 -11.54 -5.94
N TYR A 95 13.91 -11.15 -5.46
CA TYR A 95 15.03 -10.77 -6.29
C TYR A 95 16.38 -10.86 -5.55
N ASP A 96 17.42 -11.31 -6.25
CA ASP A 96 18.83 -11.21 -5.85
C ASP A 96 19.65 -10.99 -7.13
N SER A 97 20.39 -9.90 -7.22
CA SER A 97 21.19 -9.61 -8.42
C SER A 97 22.34 -10.59 -8.62
N ARG A 98 22.73 -11.36 -7.61
CA ARG A 98 23.79 -12.37 -7.72
C ARG A 98 23.28 -13.71 -8.26
N CYS A 99 21.98 -13.93 -8.25
CA CYS A 99 21.38 -15.14 -8.80
C CYS A 99 21.34 -15.11 -10.33
N PRO A 100 21.46 -16.26 -11.02
CA PRO A 100 21.40 -16.34 -12.49
C PRO A 100 20.11 -15.80 -13.11
N GLN A 101 19.01 -15.79 -12.35
CA GLN A 101 17.71 -15.31 -12.78
C GLN A 101 17.13 -14.29 -11.79
N PRO A 102 16.23 -13.39 -12.23
CA PRO A 102 15.81 -13.16 -13.62
C PRO A 102 16.75 -12.23 -14.41
N SER A 103 17.56 -11.42 -13.73
CA SER A 103 18.46 -10.45 -14.34
C SER A 103 19.68 -10.28 -13.43
N PRO A 104 20.77 -11.04 -13.68
CA PRO A 104 21.95 -11.02 -12.83
C PRO A 104 22.78 -9.74 -12.99
N GLY A 105 23.72 -9.54 -12.07
CA GLY A 105 24.80 -8.57 -12.09
C GLY A 105 24.54 -7.33 -11.25
N SER A 106 25.61 -6.76 -10.68
CA SER A 106 25.56 -5.53 -9.90
C SER A 106 24.95 -4.36 -10.67
N LEU A 107 24.27 -3.46 -9.97
CA LEU A 107 23.74 -2.22 -10.53
C LEU A 107 24.74 -1.08 -10.29
N SER A 108 25.30 -0.53 -11.37
CA SER A 108 26.25 0.59 -11.34
C SER A 108 25.57 1.94 -11.46
N SER A 109 26.32 3.02 -11.23
CA SER A 109 25.85 4.41 -11.35
C SER A 109 24.96 4.65 -12.57
N ARG A 110 23.80 5.27 -12.35
CA ARG A 110 22.75 5.55 -13.37
C ARG A 110 22.11 4.29 -13.95
N GLY A 111 22.45 3.11 -13.45
CA GLY A 111 21.81 1.85 -13.78
C GLY A 111 20.36 1.85 -13.33
N VAL A 112 19.51 1.26 -14.16
CA VAL A 112 18.08 1.09 -13.91
C VAL A 112 17.73 -0.39 -14.05
N ARG A 113 16.94 -0.92 -13.14
CA ARG A 113 16.43 -2.29 -13.21
C ARG A 113 14.94 -2.31 -12.85
N LEU A 114 14.12 -2.71 -13.83
CA LEU A 114 12.70 -2.98 -13.64
C LEU A 114 12.53 -4.43 -13.16
N LEU A 115 11.83 -4.61 -12.04
CA LEU A 115 11.69 -5.90 -11.37
C LEU A 115 10.22 -6.20 -11.10
N SER A 116 9.79 -7.42 -11.41
CA SER A 116 8.53 -7.94 -10.89
C SER A 116 8.74 -8.55 -9.52
N VAL A 117 7.88 -8.19 -8.56
CA VAL A 117 7.81 -8.80 -7.23
C VAL A 117 6.68 -9.83 -7.11
N ALA A 118 6.01 -10.15 -8.22
CA ALA A 118 4.87 -11.07 -8.23
C ALA A 118 5.22 -12.48 -7.73
N ALA A 119 6.44 -12.93 -8.01
CA ALA A 119 6.87 -14.29 -7.77
C ALA A 119 7.94 -14.38 -6.68
N GLN A 120 7.79 -15.36 -5.80
CA GLN A 120 8.87 -15.81 -4.93
C GLN A 120 9.89 -16.61 -5.75
N ARG A 121 11.16 -16.49 -5.37
CA ARG A 121 12.29 -17.09 -6.05
C ARG A 121 13.17 -17.88 -5.10
N ASP A 122 13.77 -18.91 -5.66
CA ASP A 122 14.82 -19.69 -5.01
C ASP A 122 16.04 -18.81 -4.74
N ILE A 123 16.65 -18.97 -3.55
CA ILE A 123 17.71 -18.09 -3.05
C ILE A 123 19.07 -18.31 -3.71
N THR A 124 19.23 -19.39 -4.49
CA THR A 124 20.50 -19.75 -5.13
C THR A 124 20.42 -19.56 -6.64
N THR A 125 19.32 -20.00 -7.24
CA THR A 125 19.13 -20.02 -8.70
C THR A 125 18.34 -18.83 -9.21
N GLY A 126 17.53 -18.18 -8.36
CA GLY A 126 16.58 -17.16 -8.78
C GLY A 126 15.38 -17.71 -9.56
N ALA A 127 15.24 -19.04 -9.66
CA ALA A 127 14.10 -19.68 -10.32
C ALA A 127 12.82 -19.40 -9.55
N VAL A 128 11.70 -19.27 -10.26
CA VAL A 128 10.39 -19.05 -9.64
C VAL A 128 9.98 -20.30 -8.85
N THR A 129 9.69 -20.12 -7.56
CA THR A 129 9.19 -21.18 -6.67
C THR A 129 7.69 -21.02 -6.37
N ASN A 130 7.19 -19.79 -6.42
CA ASN A 130 5.77 -19.47 -6.33
C ASN A 130 5.46 -18.28 -7.25
N ALA A 131 4.70 -18.51 -8.32
CA ALA A 131 4.42 -17.51 -9.35
C ALA A 131 3.47 -16.38 -8.91
N ASN A 132 2.62 -16.64 -7.90
CA ASN A 132 1.63 -15.69 -7.39
C ASN A 132 1.83 -15.46 -5.88
N PHE A 133 3.09 -15.22 -5.50
CA PHE A 133 3.45 -14.89 -4.13
C PHE A 133 2.81 -13.57 -3.68
N ILE A 134 2.76 -12.58 -4.57
CA ILE A 134 2.06 -11.30 -4.36
C ILE A 134 0.84 -11.23 -5.30
N PRO A 135 -0.39 -11.00 -4.78
CA PRO A 135 -1.61 -11.06 -5.57
C PRO A 135 -1.75 -9.86 -6.52
N THR A 136 -2.51 -10.05 -7.60
CA THR A 136 -2.59 -9.10 -8.74
C THR A 136 -3.08 -7.70 -8.41
N ASN A 137 -3.85 -7.56 -7.34
CA ASN A 137 -4.39 -6.29 -6.84
C ASN A 137 -3.57 -5.68 -5.71
N ALA A 138 -2.36 -6.19 -5.44
CA ALA A 138 -1.49 -5.57 -4.45
C ALA A 138 -1.04 -4.17 -4.90
N THR A 139 -1.23 -3.18 -4.04
CA THR A 139 -0.89 -1.77 -4.28
C THR A 139 0.48 -1.40 -3.71
N ALA A 140 0.94 -2.14 -2.70
CA ALA A 140 2.23 -1.94 -2.06
C ALA A 140 2.73 -3.24 -1.41
N VAL A 141 4.02 -3.30 -1.12
CA VAL A 141 4.67 -4.40 -0.37
C VAL A 141 5.52 -3.86 0.77
N PHE A 142 5.62 -4.62 1.86
CA PHE A 142 6.63 -4.38 2.89
C PHE A 142 7.84 -5.26 2.61
N ALA A 143 8.98 -4.61 2.35
CA ALA A 143 10.19 -5.24 1.88
C ALA A 143 11.37 -5.00 2.82
N ASN A 144 12.29 -5.95 2.84
CA ASN A 144 13.67 -5.71 3.25
C ASN A 144 14.53 -5.60 1.99
N VAL A 145 15.15 -4.43 1.82
CA VAL A 145 16.05 -4.14 0.70
C VAL A 145 17.47 -4.18 1.23
N SER A 146 18.30 -5.06 0.68
CA SER A 146 19.70 -5.17 1.09
C SER A 146 20.64 -4.83 -0.05
N VAL A 147 21.67 -4.06 0.24
CA VAL A 147 22.83 -3.84 -0.63
C VAL A 147 23.99 -4.68 -0.12
N VAL A 148 24.69 -5.32 -1.03
CA VAL A 148 25.84 -6.19 -0.76
C VAL A 148 26.92 -5.94 -1.82
N ASP A 149 28.17 -6.27 -1.49
CA ASP A 149 29.29 -6.12 -2.41
C ASP A 149 29.40 -4.69 -2.99
N THR A 150 29.14 -3.69 -2.14
CA THR A 150 29.14 -2.28 -2.56
C THR A 150 30.51 -1.86 -3.09
N VAL A 151 30.52 -0.90 -4.01
CA VAL A 151 31.74 -0.30 -4.58
C VAL A 151 31.59 1.21 -4.49
N ARG A 152 32.50 1.90 -3.79
CA ARG A 152 32.44 3.35 -3.50
C ARG A 152 31.14 3.76 -2.81
N ALA A 153 30.95 5.05 -2.51
CA ALA A 153 29.69 5.55 -1.98
C ALA A 153 28.58 5.53 -3.05
N GLY A 154 27.34 5.29 -2.64
CA GLY A 154 26.18 5.28 -3.54
C GLY A 154 24.85 5.10 -2.81
N PHE A 155 23.78 4.98 -3.58
CA PHE A 155 22.44 4.71 -3.06
C PHE A 155 21.55 4.01 -4.09
N LEU A 156 20.49 3.35 -3.62
CA LEU A 156 19.40 2.88 -4.46
C LEU A 156 18.14 3.70 -4.17
N THR A 157 17.46 4.11 -5.24
CA THR A 157 16.08 4.60 -5.21
C THR A 157 15.19 3.51 -5.76
N ILE A 158 14.13 3.14 -5.03
CA ILE A 158 13.14 2.17 -5.48
C ILE A 158 11.78 2.86 -5.62
N ASN A 159 11.28 2.89 -6.84
CA ASN A 159 10.02 3.53 -7.22
C ASN A 159 9.00 2.48 -7.71
N PRO A 160 7.73 2.88 -7.92
CA PRO A 160 6.80 2.09 -8.72
C PRO A 160 7.37 1.70 -10.10
N GLY A 161 6.87 0.59 -10.65
CA GLY A 161 7.23 0.15 -12.00
C GLY A 161 7.13 1.27 -13.04
N GLY A 162 8.15 1.38 -13.89
CA GLY A 162 8.27 2.39 -14.94
C GLY A 162 8.79 3.78 -14.49
N VAL A 163 8.86 4.07 -13.18
CA VAL A 163 9.29 5.38 -12.67
C VAL A 163 10.79 5.42 -12.38
N THR A 164 11.55 6.22 -13.12
CA THR A 164 13.03 6.31 -13.00
C THR A 164 13.53 7.56 -12.28
N THR A 165 12.64 8.47 -11.88
CA THR A 165 13.00 9.73 -11.21
C THR A 165 13.64 9.46 -9.84
N ILE A 166 14.72 10.17 -9.54
CA ILE A 166 15.44 10.05 -8.26
C ILE A 166 15.04 11.21 -7.35
N ASN A 167 14.01 11.00 -6.52
CA ASN A 167 13.54 12.00 -5.54
C ASN A 167 13.91 11.67 -4.09
N SER A 168 14.13 10.38 -3.79
CA SER A 168 14.49 9.91 -2.45
C SER A 168 15.33 8.65 -2.54
N ALA A 169 16.29 8.48 -1.63
CA ALA A 169 17.05 7.26 -1.50
C ALA A 169 16.31 6.26 -0.60
N THR A 170 16.15 5.03 -1.07
CA THR A 170 15.62 3.91 -0.29
C THR A 170 16.68 3.33 0.64
N ILE A 171 17.94 3.27 0.20
CA ILE A 171 19.08 2.85 1.01
C ILE A 171 20.35 3.53 0.48
N THR A 172 21.21 3.97 1.38
CA THR A 172 22.47 4.68 1.09
C THR A 172 23.64 3.95 1.73
N TRP A 173 24.80 3.94 1.07
CA TRP A 173 26.03 3.34 1.60
C TRP A 173 27.23 4.28 1.36
N GLY A 174 28.24 4.17 2.22
CA GLY A 174 29.35 5.12 2.26
C GLY A 174 30.64 4.65 1.60
N THR A 175 30.90 3.33 1.59
CA THR A 175 32.17 2.76 1.14
C THR A 175 31.97 1.42 0.43
N SER A 176 33.05 0.89 -0.12
CA SER A 176 33.04 -0.47 -0.69
C SER A 176 32.90 -1.55 0.38
N ASN A 177 32.49 -2.75 -0.04
CA ASN A 177 32.39 -3.99 0.75
C ASN A 177 31.47 -3.89 1.97
N GLN A 178 30.40 -3.10 1.87
CA GLN A 178 29.37 -3.01 2.89
C GLN A 178 28.23 -3.98 2.60
N THR A 179 27.63 -4.50 3.67
CA THR A 179 26.31 -5.15 3.64
C THR A 179 25.39 -4.34 4.54
N GLN A 180 24.33 -3.79 3.97
CA GLN A 180 23.35 -2.98 4.69
C GLN A 180 21.95 -3.34 4.23
N SER A 181 20.99 -3.24 5.14
CA SER A 181 19.59 -3.56 4.88
C SER A 181 18.68 -2.45 5.39
N ASN A 182 17.57 -2.20 4.68
CA ASN A 182 16.54 -1.28 5.08
C ASN A 182 15.14 -1.91 4.93
N GLY A 183 14.34 -1.82 5.98
CA GLY A 183 12.93 -2.19 5.95
C GLY A 183 12.08 -1.03 5.42
N VAL A 184 11.31 -1.25 4.36
CA VAL A 184 10.61 -0.18 3.64
C VAL A 184 9.32 -0.67 3.01
N SER A 185 8.30 0.20 2.99
CA SER A 185 7.11 0.00 2.18
C SER A 185 7.33 0.54 0.78
N LEU A 186 7.08 -0.27 -0.24
CA LEU A 186 7.28 0.07 -1.65
C LEU A 186 5.94 0.02 -2.38
N THR A 187 5.58 1.13 -3.02
CA THR A 187 4.42 1.20 -3.91
C THR A 187 4.69 0.41 -5.19
N LEU A 188 3.70 -0.36 -5.63
CA LEU A 188 3.75 -1.14 -6.86
C LEU A 188 3.02 -0.43 -8.00
N ASP A 189 3.38 -0.76 -9.23
CA ASP A 189 2.48 -0.52 -10.36
C ASP A 189 1.44 -1.65 -10.49
N ASN A 190 0.53 -1.52 -11.47
CA ASN A 190 -0.52 -2.50 -11.74
C ASN A 190 0.02 -3.89 -12.19
N ALA A 191 1.29 -3.98 -12.59
CA ALA A 191 1.95 -5.22 -12.99
C ALA A 191 2.74 -5.87 -11.83
N ARG A 192 2.62 -5.35 -10.60
CA ARG A 192 3.40 -5.75 -9.41
C ARG A 192 4.90 -5.57 -9.63
N GLN A 193 5.26 -4.42 -10.19
CA GLN A 193 6.63 -4.07 -10.50
C GLN A 193 7.12 -2.88 -9.69
N ILE A 194 8.43 -2.87 -9.50
CA ILE A 194 9.22 -1.77 -8.95
C ILE A 194 10.37 -1.46 -9.89
N THR A 195 10.83 -0.22 -9.86
CA THR A 195 12.01 0.23 -10.60
C THR A 195 13.09 0.60 -9.61
N VAL A 196 14.23 -0.09 -9.68
CA VAL A 196 15.43 0.20 -8.89
C VAL A 196 16.37 1.06 -9.73
N VAL A 197 16.78 2.20 -9.19
CA VAL A 197 17.71 3.13 -9.84
C VAL A 197 18.91 3.34 -8.92
N ALA A 198 20.12 3.12 -9.44
CA ALA A 198 21.36 3.37 -8.71
C ALA A 198 21.84 4.82 -8.91
N GLY A 199 22.15 5.48 -7.80
CA GLY A 199 22.70 6.83 -7.76
C GLY A 199 24.06 6.90 -7.07
N GLY A 200 24.76 8.01 -7.26
CA GLY A 200 26.15 8.19 -6.83
C GLY A 200 27.16 7.48 -7.75
N PRO A 201 28.47 7.59 -7.48
CA PRO A 201 29.52 7.06 -8.33
C PRO A 201 29.80 5.55 -8.13
N GLY A 202 29.05 4.89 -7.26
CA GLY A 202 29.25 3.51 -6.86
C GLY A 202 28.48 2.47 -7.67
N ALA A 203 28.59 1.22 -7.21
CA ALA A 203 27.82 0.08 -7.68
C ALA A 203 27.51 -0.85 -6.51
N THR A 204 26.51 -1.72 -6.66
CA THR A 204 26.17 -2.72 -5.64
C THR A 204 25.44 -3.90 -6.24
N ASP A 205 25.61 -5.07 -5.65
CA ASP A 205 24.60 -6.11 -5.72
C ASP A 205 23.49 -5.82 -4.71
N PHE A 206 22.28 -6.32 -4.96
CA PHE A 206 21.15 -6.07 -4.09
C PHE A 206 20.14 -7.20 -4.08
N VAL A 207 19.40 -7.25 -2.98
CA VAL A 207 18.45 -8.31 -2.64
C VAL A 207 17.15 -7.68 -2.18
N ILE A 208 16.02 -8.26 -2.57
CA ILE A 208 14.69 -7.84 -2.16
C ILE A 208 13.93 -9.05 -1.61
N ASP A 209 13.58 -8.96 -0.33
CA ASP A 209 12.75 -9.92 0.39
C ASP A 209 11.43 -9.25 0.80
N ILE A 210 10.30 -9.94 0.68
CA ILE A 210 8.96 -9.40 0.99
C ILE A 210 8.37 -10.10 2.21
N PHE A 211 7.76 -9.33 3.11
CA PHE A 211 7.16 -9.78 4.37
C PHE A 211 5.63 -9.68 4.37
N GLY A 212 5.06 -8.92 3.44
CA GLY A 212 3.62 -8.78 3.26
C GLY A 212 3.28 -7.73 2.22
N TYR A 213 1.99 -7.54 1.98
CA TYR A 213 1.47 -6.62 0.97
C TYR A 213 0.19 -5.92 1.44
N TRP A 214 -0.19 -4.88 0.71
CA TRP A 214 -1.49 -4.22 0.84
C TRP A 214 -2.29 -4.36 -0.46
N LEU A 215 -3.61 -4.41 -0.33
CA LEU A 215 -4.57 -4.43 -1.46
C LEU A 215 -5.15 -3.05 -1.77
#